data_AF-A0A960N2T0-F1
#
_entry.id   AF-A0A960N2T0-F1
#
_cell.length_a   1.000
_cell.length_b   1.000
_cell.length_c   1.000
_cell.angle_alpha   90.00
_cell.angle_beta   90.00
_cell.angle_gamma   90.00
#
_symmetry.space_group_name_H-M   'P 1'
#
loop_
_entity.id
_entity.type
_entity.pdbx_description
1 polymer ?
#
loop_
_entity_poly.entity_id
_entity_poly.type
_entity_poly.pdbx_seq_one_letter_code
_entity_poly.pdbx_strand_id
1 'polypeptide(L)'
;ICDHGCEHDHDHSSKAGSHHTWLDEAVDWLQGLGMKRFDRTNPAGVTEAHKLAISKDIANMLLRAYRMDPTDYGVYNGYFMFLTINEFGGGGEARGVARRLSENTIALALKETSDPQPYVTAAMAQLNLFFMDQEDFEGKGQPVPVPVLADHRQKIEFLVRRAEVLREQSIAEGRWNLVSEERKDAMKDRIGLAEAGILQFGKLMALSRKGILPIQRGESPDRPVAEALKEDR
;
A
#
# COMPACT_ATOMS: atom_id res chain seq x y z
N ILE A 1 3.36 3.66 101.87
CA ILE A 1 1.90 3.38 101.92
C ILE A 1 1.48 3.02 100.51
N CYS A 2 1.20 1.72 100.33
CA CYS A 2 0.30 1.11 99.35
C CYS A 2 0.62 1.19 97.84
N ASP A 3 0.13 0.30 97.00
CA ASP A 3 -0.31 -1.10 97.08
C ASP A 3 -0.72 -1.49 95.65
N HIS A 4 -0.67 -2.78 95.33
CA HIS A 4 -1.37 -3.51 94.26
C HIS A 4 -1.91 -2.81 92.98
N GLY A 5 -1.35 -3.21 91.84
CA GLY A 5 -2.04 -4.04 90.82
C GLY A 5 -3.22 -3.47 90.03
N CYS A 6 -2.99 -3.16 88.75
CA CYS A 6 -3.90 -3.34 87.61
C CYS A 6 -3.01 -3.58 86.37
N GLU A 7 -2.88 -4.81 85.87
CA GLU A 7 -3.67 -5.38 84.75
C GLU A 7 -3.50 -4.66 83.40
N HIS A 8 -2.87 -5.42 82.49
CA HIS A 8 -2.83 -5.37 81.02
C HIS A 8 -3.34 -4.13 80.28
N ASP A 9 -2.45 -3.57 79.45
CA ASP A 9 -2.80 -3.39 78.03
C ASP A 9 -1.57 -3.54 77.14
N HIS A 10 -1.74 -4.39 76.12
CA HIS A 10 -0.76 -4.67 75.08
C HIS A 10 -0.75 -3.51 74.09
N ASP A 11 0.40 -2.87 73.90
CA ASP A 11 0.66 -2.15 72.64
C ASP A 11 2.04 -2.52 72.10
N HIS A 12 2.10 -3.71 71.51
CA HIS A 12 3.14 -4.03 70.54
C HIS A 12 2.79 -3.30 69.25
N SER A 13 3.31 -2.09 69.09
CA SER A 13 3.54 -1.47 67.80
C SER A 13 4.51 -2.36 67.00
N SER A 14 3.97 -3.39 66.35
CA SER A 14 4.69 -4.18 65.38
C SER A 14 4.79 -3.33 64.12
N LYS A 15 6.01 -2.85 63.84
CA LYS A 15 6.40 -2.44 62.49
C LYS A 15 6.24 -3.67 61.60
N ALA A 16 5.13 -3.75 60.88
CA ALA A 16 4.99 -4.67 59.76
C ALA A 16 5.97 -4.21 58.68
N GLY A 17 7.16 -4.81 58.68
CA GLY A 17 8.10 -4.71 57.57
C GLY A 17 7.42 -5.25 56.33
N SER A 18 7.33 -4.44 55.28
CA SER A 18 6.93 -4.92 53.96
C SER A 18 7.99 -5.93 53.50
N HIS A 19 7.64 -7.21 53.55
CA HIS A 19 8.45 -8.27 52.96
C HIS A 19 8.37 -8.15 51.43
N HIS A 20 9.17 -7.25 50.85
CA HIS A 20 9.51 -7.35 49.42
C HIS A 20 10.33 -8.63 49.25
N THR A 21 9.77 -9.61 48.55
CA THR A 21 10.48 -10.85 48.27
C THR A 21 11.34 -10.68 47.01
N TRP A 22 12.41 -11.47 46.89
CA TRP A 22 13.24 -11.52 45.68
C TRP A 22 12.43 -11.89 44.43
N LEU A 23 11.28 -12.56 44.62
CA LEU A 23 10.32 -12.86 43.55
C LEU A 23 9.60 -11.60 43.08
N ASP A 24 9.25 -10.68 43.98
CA ASP A 24 8.63 -9.41 43.62
C ASP A 24 9.62 -8.52 42.84
N GLU A 25 10.89 -8.48 43.25
CA GLU A 25 11.94 -7.77 42.51
C GLU A 25 12.19 -8.39 41.12
N ALA A 26 12.13 -9.73 41.00
CA ALA A 26 12.27 -10.41 39.72
C ALA A 26 11.07 -10.16 38.79
N VAL A 27 9.86 -10.10 39.34
CA VAL A 27 8.64 -9.76 38.59
C VAL A 27 8.70 -8.30 38.12
N ASP A 28 9.07 -7.36 39.00
CA ASP A 28 9.23 -5.94 38.64
C ASP A 28 10.33 -5.73 37.60
N TRP A 29 11.44 -6.48 37.70
CA TRP A 29 12.51 -6.44 36.70
C TRP A 29 12.06 -6.97 35.33
N LEU A 30 11.33 -8.09 35.30
CA LEU A 30 10.77 -8.66 34.06
C LEU A 30 9.71 -7.73 33.44
N GLN A 31 8.85 -7.12 34.26
CA GLN A 31 7.90 -6.12 33.80
C GLN A 31 8.60 -4.86 33.28
N GLY A 32 9.66 -4.41 33.96
CA GLY A 32 10.53 -3.31 33.52
C GLY A 32 11.24 -3.61 32.20
N LEU A 33 11.68 -4.85 31.96
CA LEU A 33 12.21 -5.28 30.66
C LEU A 33 11.13 -5.29 29.57
N GLY A 34 9.92 -5.72 29.91
CA GLY A 34 8.76 -5.66 29.03
C GLY A 34 8.45 -4.24 28.58
N MET A 35 8.56 -3.26 29.47
CA MET A 35 8.39 -1.83 29.17
C MET A 35 9.57 -1.25 28.38
N LYS A 36 10.81 -1.61 28.72
CA LYS A 36 12.02 -1.16 28.00
C LYS A 36 12.08 -1.61 26.54
N ARG A 37 11.33 -2.64 26.14
CA ARG A 37 11.16 -3.04 24.74
C ARG A 37 10.54 -1.92 23.89
N PHE A 38 9.71 -1.09 24.50
CA PHE A 38 9.04 0.03 23.85
C PHE A 38 9.77 1.36 24.05
N ASP A 39 10.79 1.37 24.92
CA ASP A 39 11.64 2.54 25.11
C ASP A 39 12.72 2.61 24.04
N ARG A 40 12.87 3.82 23.49
CA ARG A 40 13.87 4.10 22.47
C ARG A 40 15.25 4.09 23.12
N THR A 41 16.12 3.17 22.69
CA THR A 41 17.50 3.04 23.21
C THR A 41 18.44 4.15 22.73
N ASN A 42 18.04 4.91 21.70
CA ASN A 42 18.80 6.05 21.20
C ASN A 42 18.33 7.35 21.89
N PRO A 43 19.22 8.09 22.58
CA PRO A 43 18.88 9.36 23.21
C PRO A 43 18.50 10.46 22.20
N ALA A 44 18.91 10.37 20.93
CA ALA A 44 18.69 11.40 19.90
C ALA A 44 17.58 11.01 18.91
N GLY A 45 16.67 11.93 18.61
CA GLY A 45 15.62 11.78 17.59
C GLY A 45 16.21 11.39 16.23
N VAL A 46 15.43 10.70 15.39
CA VAL A 46 15.82 10.51 13.98
C VAL A 46 15.85 11.89 13.31
N THR A 47 17.02 12.33 12.87
CA THR A 47 17.19 13.62 12.20
C THR A 47 16.69 13.56 10.76
N GLU A 48 16.34 14.71 10.17
CA GLU A 48 15.93 14.78 8.76
C GLU A 48 17.03 14.27 7.80
N ALA A 49 18.30 14.55 8.11
CA ALA A 49 19.43 14.01 7.37
C ALA A 49 19.47 12.48 7.40
N HIS A 50 19.14 11.87 8.54
CA HIS A 50 19.07 10.41 8.68
C HIS A 50 17.89 9.82 7.88
N LYS A 51 16.72 10.46 7.91
CA LYS A 51 15.56 10.06 7.08
C LYS A 51 15.90 10.12 5.60
N LEU A 52 16.57 11.19 5.16
CA LEU A 52 17.00 11.34 3.77
C LEU A 52 17.99 10.25 3.35
N ALA A 53 18.95 9.90 4.22
CA ALA A 53 19.90 8.82 3.94
C ALA A 53 19.17 7.47 3.79
N ILE A 54 18.27 7.13 4.73
CA ILE A 54 17.47 5.91 4.67
C ILE A 54 16.61 5.87 3.41
N SER A 55 15.93 6.99 3.07
CA SER A 55 15.10 7.09 1.87
C SER A 55 15.92 6.82 0.61
N LYS A 56 17.14 7.37 0.50
CA LYS A 56 18.05 7.09 -0.63
C LYS A 56 18.46 5.62 -0.72
N ASP A 57 18.76 5.00 0.41
CA ASP A 57 19.15 3.59 0.44
C ASP A 57 18.00 2.67 0.02
N ILE A 58 16.77 2.96 0.50
CA ILE A 58 15.56 2.25 0.09
C ILE A 58 15.31 2.44 -1.42
N ALA A 59 15.39 3.67 -1.92
CA ALA A 59 15.21 3.96 -3.34
C ALA A 59 16.19 3.16 -4.21
N ASN A 60 17.46 3.12 -3.81
CA ASN A 60 18.50 2.36 -4.50
C ASN A 60 18.24 0.85 -4.47
N MET A 61 17.78 0.31 -3.33
CA MET A 61 17.45 -1.10 -3.19
C MET A 61 16.26 -1.47 -4.10
N LEU A 62 15.20 -0.67 -4.10
CA LEU A 62 14.02 -0.88 -4.94
C LEU A 62 14.36 -0.76 -6.42
N LEU A 63 15.16 0.23 -6.81
CA LEU A 63 15.64 0.38 -8.19
C LEU A 63 16.49 -0.82 -8.63
N ARG A 64 17.36 -1.35 -7.74
CA ARG A 64 18.16 -2.55 -8.04
C ARG A 64 17.26 -3.77 -8.21
N ALA A 65 16.29 -3.97 -7.32
CA ALA A 65 15.30 -5.04 -7.44
C ALA A 65 14.56 -4.95 -8.78
N TYR A 66 14.08 -3.75 -9.14
CA TYR A 66 13.41 -3.50 -10.41
C TYR A 66 14.26 -3.81 -11.64
N ARG A 67 15.56 -3.49 -11.59
CA ARG A 67 16.45 -3.82 -12.69
C ARG A 67 16.71 -5.32 -12.85
N MET A 68 16.55 -6.11 -11.78
CA MET A 68 16.72 -7.56 -11.83
C MET A 68 15.46 -8.24 -12.36
N ASP A 69 14.28 -7.84 -11.90
CA ASP A 69 13.00 -8.35 -12.39
C ASP A 69 11.97 -7.21 -12.55
N PRO A 70 11.98 -6.53 -13.71
CA PRO A 70 11.10 -5.38 -13.97
C PRO A 70 9.65 -5.77 -14.23
N THR A 71 9.40 -7.05 -14.45
CA THR A 71 8.09 -7.61 -14.78
C THR A 71 7.42 -8.30 -13.60
N ASP A 72 8.12 -8.46 -12.47
CA ASP A 72 7.50 -8.82 -11.22
C ASP A 72 6.67 -7.67 -10.64
N TYR A 73 5.44 -7.99 -10.20
CA TYR A 73 4.53 -6.98 -9.69
C TYR A 73 4.97 -6.42 -8.35
N GLY A 74 5.46 -7.26 -7.44
CA GLY A 74 5.87 -6.81 -6.10
C GLY A 74 7.03 -5.82 -6.20
N VAL A 75 7.98 -6.13 -7.07
CA VAL A 75 9.14 -5.29 -7.38
C VAL A 75 8.71 -3.98 -8.07
N TYR A 76 7.93 -4.07 -9.16
CA TYR A 76 7.43 -2.88 -9.87
C TYR A 76 6.61 -1.98 -8.95
N ASN A 77 5.61 -2.54 -8.28
CA ASN A 77 4.66 -1.78 -7.48
C ASN A 77 5.33 -1.21 -6.23
N GLY A 78 6.24 -1.96 -5.58
CA GLY A 78 7.00 -1.45 -4.45
C GLY A 78 7.80 -0.20 -4.81
N TYR A 79 8.46 -0.20 -5.97
CA TYR A 79 9.21 0.98 -6.42
C TYR A 79 8.29 2.11 -6.89
N PHE A 80 7.20 1.79 -7.61
CA PHE A 80 6.19 2.77 -8.02
C PHE A 80 5.58 3.52 -6.82
N MET A 81 5.16 2.79 -5.77
CA MET A 81 4.57 3.36 -4.57
C MET A 81 5.57 4.25 -3.82
N PHE A 82 6.83 3.84 -3.74
CA PHE A 82 7.89 4.65 -3.13
C PHE A 82 8.08 5.99 -3.85
N LEU A 83 7.98 6.01 -5.17
CA LEU A 83 8.12 7.23 -5.98
C LEU A 83 6.89 8.16 -5.97
N THR A 84 5.72 7.65 -5.57
CA THR A 84 4.44 8.37 -5.68
C THR A 84 3.85 8.79 -4.34
N ILE A 85 4.17 8.11 -3.24
CA ILE A 85 3.72 8.51 -1.90
C ILE A 85 4.64 9.62 -1.37
N ASN A 86 4.04 10.78 -1.04
CA ASN A 86 4.75 11.95 -0.50
C ASN A 86 5.58 11.64 0.76
N GLU A 87 5.08 10.79 1.64
CA GLU A 87 5.75 10.42 2.90
C GLU A 87 7.06 9.62 2.69
N PHE A 88 7.24 8.99 1.52
CA PHE A 88 8.41 8.14 1.22
C PHE A 88 9.40 8.77 0.24
N GLY A 89 9.11 9.96 -0.31
CA GLY A 89 9.96 10.64 -1.30
C GLY A 89 9.23 11.11 -2.55
N GLY A 90 7.89 11.03 -2.59
CA GLY A 90 7.06 11.55 -3.68
C GLY A 90 7.23 13.05 -3.89
N GLY A 91 7.51 13.44 -5.14
CA GLY A 91 7.68 14.83 -5.58
C GLY A 91 7.56 14.92 -7.11
N GLY A 92 7.50 16.13 -7.66
CA GLY A 92 7.27 16.33 -9.12
C GLY A 92 8.26 15.57 -10.03
N GLU A 93 9.54 15.57 -9.68
CA GLU A 93 10.57 14.81 -10.41
C GLU A 93 10.38 13.29 -10.26
N ALA A 94 10.04 12.82 -9.04
CA ALA A 94 9.79 11.41 -8.76
C ALA A 94 8.58 10.87 -9.51
N ARG A 95 7.55 11.70 -9.74
CA ARG A 95 6.39 11.33 -10.58
C ARG A 95 6.78 11.11 -12.04
N GLY A 96 7.69 11.93 -12.57
CA GLY A 96 8.26 11.72 -13.90
C GLY A 96 9.03 10.39 -14.00
N VAL A 97 9.74 10.01 -12.94
CA VAL A 97 10.41 8.70 -12.85
C VAL A 97 9.37 7.56 -12.77
N ALA A 98 8.30 7.72 -11.97
CA ALA A 98 7.24 6.71 -11.82
C ALA A 98 6.50 6.45 -13.14
N ARG A 99 6.24 7.51 -13.94
CA ARG A 99 5.67 7.36 -15.28
C ARG A 99 6.58 6.53 -16.20
N ARG A 100 7.87 6.90 -16.28
CA ARG A 100 8.85 6.14 -17.07
C ARG A 100 9.00 4.70 -16.59
N LEU A 101 8.91 4.47 -15.28
CA LEU A 101 8.93 3.14 -14.69
C LEU A 101 7.77 2.28 -15.23
N SER A 102 6.54 2.79 -15.18
CA SER A 102 5.36 2.10 -15.69
C SER A 102 5.44 1.84 -17.20
N GLU A 103 5.85 2.84 -17.99
CA GLU A 103 6.02 2.71 -19.44
C GLU A 103 7.07 1.64 -19.80
N ASN A 104 8.22 1.64 -19.11
CA ASN A 104 9.27 0.64 -19.31
C ASN A 104 8.80 -0.76 -18.92
N THR A 105 8.08 -0.90 -17.81
CA THR A 105 7.50 -2.19 -17.39
C THR A 105 6.54 -2.75 -18.43
N ILE A 106 5.65 -1.90 -18.99
CA ILE A 106 4.76 -2.30 -20.07
C ILE A 106 5.58 -2.74 -21.30
N ALA A 107 6.55 -1.94 -21.72
CA ALA A 107 7.38 -2.25 -22.89
C ALA A 107 8.19 -3.55 -22.75
N LEU A 108 8.63 -3.89 -21.53
CA LEU A 108 9.33 -5.14 -21.23
C LEU A 108 8.39 -6.32 -21.18
N ALA A 109 7.23 -6.18 -20.53
CA ALA A 109 6.21 -7.22 -20.48
C ALA A 109 5.70 -7.62 -21.87
N LEU A 110 5.60 -6.67 -22.81
CA LEU A 110 5.17 -6.96 -24.19
C LEU A 110 6.14 -7.87 -24.97
N LYS A 111 7.36 -8.09 -24.46
CA LYS A 111 8.34 -9.02 -25.04
C LYS A 111 8.20 -10.44 -24.48
N GLU A 112 7.41 -10.65 -23.43
CA GLU A 112 7.16 -11.96 -22.86
C GLU A 112 6.28 -12.80 -23.79
N THR A 113 6.55 -14.11 -23.86
CA THR A 113 5.87 -15.01 -24.80
C THR A 113 5.28 -16.25 -24.14
N SER A 114 5.61 -16.52 -22.88
CA SER A 114 5.33 -17.78 -22.20
C SER A 114 4.70 -17.60 -20.83
N ASP A 115 5.14 -16.58 -20.08
CA ASP A 115 4.68 -16.32 -18.72
C ASP A 115 3.52 -15.31 -18.72
N PRO A 116 2.37 -15.61 -18.10
CA PRO A 116 1.28 -14.64 -17.98
C PRO A 116 1.58 -13.49 -17.02
N GLN A 117 2.45 -13.66 -16.02
CA GLN A 117 2.67 -12.65 -14.98
C GLN A 117 3.10 -11.28 -15.52
N PRO A 118 4.08 -11.18 -16.44
CA PRO A 118 4.49 -9.88 -16.97
C PRO A 118 3.33 -9.05 -17.55
N TYR A 119 2.38 -9.70 -18.23
CA TYR A 119 1.20 -9.02 -18.76
C TYR A 119 0.24 -8.55 -17.66
N VAL A 120 0.10 -9.30 -16.57
CA VAL A 120 -0.66 -8.86 -15.39
C VAL A 120 0.01 -7.64 -14.75
N THR A 121 1.33 -7.66 -14.60
CA THR A 121 2.10 -6.51 -14.08
C THR A 121 1.93 -5.29 -14.98
N ALA A 122 1.98 -5.47 -16.30
CA ALA A 122 1.77 -4.39 -17.25
C ALA A 122 0.36 -3.80 -17.18
N ALA A 123 -0.69 -4.63 -16.99
CA ALA A 123 -2.06 -4.15 -16.81
C ALA A 123 -2.17 -3.23 -15.57
N MET A 124 -1.52 -3.62 -14.47
CA MET A 124 -1.44 -2.80 -13.28
C MET A 124 -0.62 -1.52 -13.48
N ALA A 125 0.48 -1.60 -14.24
CA ALA A 125 1.27 -0.43 -14.59
C ALA A 125 0.47 0.57 -15.46
N GLN A 126 -0.38 0.07 -16.36
CA GLN A 126 -1.27 0.90 -17.16
C GLN A 126 -2.37 1.56 -16.31
N LEU A 127 -2.93 0.86 -15.32
CA LEU A 127 -3.83 1.46 -14.34
C LEU A 127 -3.15 2.58 -13.54
N ASN A 128 -1.90 2.37 -13.13
CA ASN A 128 -1.11 3.38 -12.44
C ASN A 128 -0.84 4.62 -13.32
N LEU A 129 -0.58 4.45 -14.61
CA LEU A 129 -0.50 5.56 -15.57
C LEU A 129 -1.82 6.32 -15.66
N PHE A 130 -2.94 5.61 -15.71
CA PHE A 130 -4.27 6.22 -15.70
C PHE A 130 -4.50 7.06 -14.45
N PHE A 131 -4.18 6.56 -13.25
CA PHE A 131 -4.35 7.33 -12.01
C PHE A 131 -3.48 8.59 -11.99
N MET A 132 -2.25 8.52 -12.52
CA MET A 132 -1.40 9.71 -12.64
C MET A 132 -1.98 10.74 -13.62
N ASP A 133 -2.51 10.31 -14.77
CA ASP A 133 -3.18 11.20 -15.72
C ASP A 133 -4.43 11.81 -15.10
N GLN A 134 -5.23 11.01 -14.37
CA GLN A 134 -6.42 11.49 -13.68
C GLN A 134 -6.08 12.61 -12.69
N GLU A 135 -5.04 12.43 -11.86
CA GLU A 135 -4.58 13.46 -10.93
C GLU A 135 -4.15 14.75 -11.65
N ASP A 136 -3.52 14.65 -12.82
CA ASP A 136 -3.12 15.82 -13.63
C ASP A 136 -4.32 16.60 -14.19
N PHE A 137 -5.44 15.94 -14.49
CA PHE A 137 -6.68 16.56 -14.94
C PHE A 137 -7.51 17.12 -13.77
N GLU A 138 -7.59 16.37 -12.66
CA GLU A 138 -8.24 16.82 -11.42
C GLU A 138 -7.58 18.09 -10.89
N GLY A 139 -6.25 18.18 -10.90
CA GLY A 139 -5.52 19.39 -10.51
C GLY A 139 -5.81 20.62 -11.37
N LYS A 140 -6.40 20.43 -12.56
CA LYS A 140 -6.85 21.50 -13.47
C LYS A 140 -8.36 21.73 -13.39
N GLY A 141 -9.09 21.00 -12.55
CA GLY A 141 -10.55 21.04 -12.48
C GLY A 141 -11.22 20.57 -13.77
N GLN A 142 -10.58 19.67 -14.52
CA GLN A 142 -11.09 19.16 -15.79
C GLN A 142 -11.34 17.65 -15.72
N PRO A 143 -12.40 17.13 -16.37
CA PRO A 143 -12.55 15.68 -16.49
C PRO A 143 -11.49 15.12 -17.43
N VAL A 144 -11.06 13.88 -17.18
CA VAL A 144 -10.17 13.16 -18.10
C VAL A 144 -10.89 13.02 -19.46
N PRO A 145 -10.29 13.43 -20.59
CA PRO A 145 -10.93 13.35 -21.89
C PRO A 145 -11.29 11.92 -22.28
N VAL A 146 -12.44 11.74 -22.94
CA VAL A 146 -12.91 10.42 -23.42
C VAL A 146 -11.86 9.67 -24.25
N PRO A 147 -11.11 10.30 -25.18
CA PRO A 147 -10.07 9.59 -25.92
C PRO A 147 -8.95 9.03 -25.04
N VAL A 148 -8.58 9.74 -23.97
CA VAL A 148 -7.57 9.29 -23.00
C VAL A 148 -8.10 8.11 -22.18
N LEU A 149 -9.34 8.19 -21.69
CA LEU A 149 -10.00 7.09 -20.99
C LEU A 149 -10.13 5.84 -21.86
N ALA A 150 -10.47 6.01 -23.14
CA ALA A 150 -10.61 4.92 -24.09
C ALA A 150 -9.27 4.23 -24.38
N ASP A 151 -8.19 5.01 -24.55
CA ASP A 151 -6.84 4.48 -24.77
C ASP A 151 -6.35 3.64 -23.58
N HIS A 152 -6.47 4.16 -22.35
CA HIS A 152 -6.13 3.41 -21.14
C HIS A 152 -6.92 2.12 -21.02
N ARG A 153 -8.25 2.21 -21.18
CA ARG A 153 -9.14 1.04 -21.14
C ARG A 153 -8.72 -0.02 -22.16
N GLN A 154 -8.50 0.38 -23.41
CA GLN A 154 -8.14 -0.55 -24.49
C GLN A 154 -6.81 -1.26 -24.19
N LYS A 155 -5.80 -0.53 -23.69
CA LYS A 155 -4.51 -1.11 -23.31
C LYS A 155 -4.65 -2.10 -22.16
N ILE A 156 -5.41 -1.77 -21.11
CA ILE A 156 -5.63 -2.69 -19.98
C ILE A 156 -6.37 -3.95 -20.47
N GLU A 157 -7.43 -3.79 -21.28
CA GLU A 157 -8.15 -4.93 -21.86
C GLU A 157 -7.24 -5.84 -22.69
N PHE A 158 -6.37 -5.26 -23.51
CA PHE A 158 -5.40 -6.02 -24.30
C PHE A 158 -4.45 -6.83 -23.40
N LEU A 159 -3.88 -6.18 -22.38
CA LEU A 159 -2.91 -6.80 -21.48
C LEU A 159 -3.52 -7.95 -20.67
N VAL A 160 -4.74 -7.75 -20.13
CA VAL A 160 -5.47 -8.80 -19.40
C VAL A 160 -5.80 -9.97 -20.31
N ARG A 161 -6.35 -9.73 -21.52
CA ARG A 161 -6.64 -10.81 -22.47
C ARG A 161 -5.39 -11.60 -22.85
N ARG A 162 -4.26 -10.92 -23.03
CA ARG A 162 -3.00 -11.58 -23.37
C ARG A 162 -2.46 -12.42 -22.20
N ALA A 163 -2.59 -11.95 -20.96
CA ALA A 163 -2.26 -12.76 -19.78
C ALA A 163 -3.11 -14.04 -19.73
N GLU A 164 -4.41 -13.96 -19.99
CA GLU A 164 -5.29 -15.14 -20.02
C GLU A 164 -4.89 -16.14 -21.11
N VAL A 165 -4.59 -15.67 -22.32
CA VAL A 165 -4.09 -16.54 -23.41
C VAL A 165 -2.81 -17.27 -23.00
N LEU A 166 -1.85 -16.57 -22.39
CA LEU A 166 -0.59 -17.20 -21.93
C LEU A 166 -0.83 -18.17 -20.77
N ARG A 167 -1.78 -17.87 -19.89
CA ARG A 167 -2.20 -18.78 -18.81
C ARG A 167 -2.77 -20.06 -19.38
N GLU A 168 -3.68 -19.97 -20.35
CA GLU A 168 -4.27 -21.13 -21.03
C GLU A 168 -3.22 -21.98 -21.74
N GLN A 169 -2.27 -21.34 -22.44
CA GLN A 169 -1.13 -22.04 -23.06
C GLN A 169 -0.27 -22.75 -22.01
N SER A 170 0.09 -22.05 -20.93
CA SER A 170 0.87 -22.62 -19.82
C SER A 170 0.14 -23.79 -19.16
N ILE A 171 -1.19 -23.80 -19.09
CA ILE A 171 -1.99 -24.93 -18.61
C ILE A 171 -1.89 -26.10 -19.58
N ALA A 172 -2.12 -25.86 -20.87
CA ALA A 172 -2.08 -26.89 -21.91
C ALA A 172 -0.70 -27.59 -21.99
N GLU A 173 0.37 -26.84 -21.75
CA GLU A 173 1.75 -27.32 -21.79
C GLU A 173 2.24 -27.86 -20.43
N GLY A 174 1.38 -27.88 -19.40
CA GLY A 174 1.71 -28.37 -18.06
C GLY A 174 2.64 -27.48 -17.23
N ARG A 175 3.13 -26.37 -17.79
CA ARG A 175 4.00 -25.40 -17.07
C ARG A 175 3.28 -24.71 -15.92
N TRP A 176 1.95 -24.58 -16.00
CA TRP A 176 1.14 -23.97 -14.94
C TRP A 176 1.25 -24.72 -13.60
N ASN A 177 1.51 -26.04 -13.64
CA ASN A 177 1.69 -26.85 -12.44
C ASN A 177 2.99 -26.51 -11.69
N LEU A 178 3.95 -25.86 -12.35
CA LEU A 178 5.23 -25.44 -11.77
C LEU A 178 5.15 -24.05 -11.10
N VAL A 179 4.06 -23.31 -11.34
CA VAL A 179 3.81 -22.02 -10.72
C VAL A 179 3.30 -22.27 -9.29
N SER A 180 3.85 -21.55 -8.31
CA SER A 180 3.39 -21.67 -6.91
C SER A 180 1.96 -21.17 -6.75
N GLU A 181 1.22 -21.68 -5.76
CA GLU A 181 -0.17 -21.26 -5.52
C GLU A 181 -0.25 -19.78 -5.14
N GLU A 182 0.70 -19.27 -4.35
CA GLU A 182 0.75 -17.84 -3.98
C GLU A 182 0.87 -16.96 -5.21
N ARG A 183 1.66 -17.40 -6.20
CA ARG A 183 1.85 -16.67 -7.46
C ARG A 183 0.60 -16.74 -8.33
N LYS A 184 -0.11 -17.88 -8.36
CA LYS A 184 -1.39 -18.02 -9.06
C LYS A 184 -2.46 -17.12 -8.45
N ASP A 185 -2.60 -17.14 -7.13
CA ASP A 185 -3.56 -16.31 -6.40
C ASP A 185 -3.27 -14.82 -6.61
N ALA A 186 -2.01 -14.42 -6.49
CA ALA A 186 -1.62 -13.03 -6.71
C ALA A 186 -1.88 -12.56 -8.15
N MET A 187 -1.74 -13.43 -9.17
CA MET A 187 -2.14 -13.09 -10.53
C MET A 187 -3.66 -12.95 -10.66
N LYS A 188 -4.42 -13.89 -10.10
CA LYS A 188 -5.89 -13.87 -10.12
C LYS A 188 -6.45 -12.60 -9.49
N ASP A 189 -5.95 -12.21 -8.32
CA ASP A 189 -6.39 -11.01 -7.62
C ASP A 189 -6.16 -9.74 -8.45
N ARG A 190 -4.99 -9.65 -9.09
CA ARG A 190 -4.61 -8.50 -9.93
C ARG A 190 -5.41 -8.44 -11.23
N ILE A 191 -5.70 -9.59 -11.84
CA ILE A 191 -6.59 -9.66 -13.00
C ILE A 191 -7.99 -9.16 -12.60
N GLY A 192 -8.52 -9.64 -11.47
CA GLY A 192 -9.81 -9.16 -10.95
C GLY A 192 -9.83 -7.66 -10.69
N LEU A 193 -8.74 -7.10 -10.16
CA LEU A 193 -8.60 -5.65 -9.97
C LEU A 193 -8.55 -4.89 -11.32
N ALA A 194 -7.83 -5.41 -12.31
CA ALA A 194 -7.77 -4.83 -13.64
C ALA A 194 -9.14 -4.84 -14.34
N GLU A 195 -9.88 -5.94 -14.25
CA GLU A 195 -11.24 -6.07 -14.77
C GLU A 195 -12.23 -5.12 -14.08
N ALA A 196 -12.14 -5.01 -12.75
CA ALA A 196 -12.92 -4.03 -12.00
C ALA A 196 -12.61 -2.60 -12.46
N GLY A 197 -11.33 -2.29 -12.72
CA GLY A 197 -10.89 -1.03 -13.30
C GLY A 197 -11.50 -0.77 -14.68
N ILE A 198 -11.43 -1.74 -15.60
CA ILE A 198 -12.03 -1.68 -16.95
C ILE A 198 -13.52 -1.29 -16.87
N LEU A 199 -14.28 -1.87 -15.93
CA LEU A 199 -15.69 -1.55 -15.74
C LEU A 199 -15.92 -0.08 -15.33
N GLN A 200 -15.04 0.50 -14.52
CA GLN A 200 -15.17 1.90 -14.09
C GLN A 200 -14.95 2.89 -15.24
N PHE A 201 -14.09 2.57 -16.22
CA PHE A 201 -13.87 3.45 -17.38
C PHE A 201 -15.17 3.78 -18.14
N GLY A 202 -16.13 2.84 -18.20
CA GLY A 202 -17.44 3.10 -18.80
C GLY A 202 -18.19 4.25 -18.12
N LYS A 203 -18.17 4.27 -16.79
CA LYS A 203 -18.79 5.34 -15.98
C LYS A 203 -18.03 6.66 -16.14
N LEU A 204 -16.69 6.62 -16.06
CA LEU A 204 -15.85 7.80 -16.22
C LEU A 204 -16.03 8.46 -17.60
N MET A 205 -16.14 7.67 -18.66
CA MET A 205 -16.40 8.20 -20.00
C MET A 205 -17.78 8.86 -20.09
N ALA A 206 -18.81 8.30 -19.45
CA ALA A 206 -20.13 8.91 -19.41
C ALA A 206 -20.13 10.25 -18.66
N LEU A 207 -19.41 10.35 -17.52
CA LEU A 207 -19.24 11.59 -16.76
C LEU A 207 -18.46 12.64 -17.57
N SER A 208 -17.35 12.23 -18.19
CA SER A 208 -16.50 13.10 -19.01
C SER A 208 -17.28 13.74 -20.18
N ARG A 209 -18.16 12.97 -20.86
CA ARG A 209 -19.05 13.51 -21.91
C ARG A 209 -20.01 14.58 -21.41
N LYS A 210 -20.42 14.51 -20.14
CA LYS A 210 -21.28 15.49 -19.48
C LYS A 210 -20.51 16.67 -18.88
N GLY A 211 -19.16 16.68 -18.99
CA GLY A 211 -18.32 17.68 -18.33
C GLY A 211 -18.27 17.54 -16.81
N ILE A 212 -18.73 16.41 -16.26
CA ILE A 212 -18.82 16.19 -14.81
C ILE A 212 -17.50 15.61 -14.30
N LEU A 213 -16.95 16.22 -13.25
CA LEU A 213 -15.79 15.69 -12.55
C LEU A 213 -16.18 14.45 -11.74
N PRO A 214 -15.38 13.37 -11.76
CA PRO A 214 -15.52 12.28 -10.80
C PRO A 214 -15.42 12.84 -9.38
N ILE A 215 -16.27 12.36 -8.47
CA ILE A 215 -16.34 12.82 -7.07
C ILE A 215 -14.94 12.79 -6.45
N GLN A 216 -14.51 13.92 -5.87
CA GLN A 216 -13.19 14.04 -5.26
C GLN A 216 -13.04 13.04 -4.09
N ARG A 217 -11.83 12.49 -3.91
CA ARG A 217 -11.49 11.71 -2.69
C ARG A 217 -11.77 12.56 -1.45
N GLY A 218 -12.88 12.29 -0.76
CA GLY A 218 -13.29 12.97 0.47
C GLY A 218 -14.73 13.49 0.47
N GLU A 219 -15.40 13.54 -0.68
CA GLU A 219 -16.84 13.87 -0.73
C GLU A 219 -17.67 12.59 -0.68
N SER A 220 -18.69 12.58 0.19
CA SER A 220 -19.63 11.47 0.31
C SER A 220 -20.26 11.14 -1.05
N PRO A 221 -20.26 9.88 -1.49
CA PRO A 221 -20.72 9.47 -2.82
C PRO A 221 -22.21 9.80 -3.12
N ASP A 222 -22.99 10.13 -2.10
CA ASP A 222 -24.45 10.29 -2.20
C ASP A 222 -24.93 11.69 -2.62
N ARG A 223 -24.07 12.72 -2.62
CA ARG A 223 -24.51 14.09 -2.93
C ARG A 223 -24.54 14.43 -4.43
N PRO A 224 -23.46 14.22 -5.21
CA PRO A 224 -23.42 14.71 -6.59
C PRO A 224 -24.31 13.87 -7.55
N VAL A 225 -24.44 12.56 -7.28
CA VAL A 225 -25.20 11.64 -8.15
C VAL A 225 -26.71 11.84 -8.00
N ALA A 226 -27.18 12.15 -6.79
CA ALA A 226 -28.59 12.39 -6.53
C ALA A 226 -29.09 13.74 -7.07
N GLU A 227 -28.22 14.74 -7.20
CA GLU A 227 -28.56 16.04 -7.80
C GLU A 227 -28.54 15.96 -9.33
N ALA A 228 -27.55 15.31 -9.93
CA ALA A 228 -27.47 15.13 -11.39
C ALA A 228 -28.60 14.25 -11.98
N LEU A 229 -29.30 13.47 -11.15
CA LEU A 229 -30.46 12.65 -11.55
C LEU A 229 -31.81 13.35 -11.27
N LYS A 230 -31.83 14.51 -10.62
CA LYS A 230 -33.06 15.28 -10.35
C LYS A 230 -33.36 16.32 -11.42
N GLU A 231 -32.39 16.73 -12.22
CA GLU A 231 -32.57 17.72 -13.30
C GLU A 231 -33.20 17.14 -14.57
N ASP A 232 -33.40 15.81 -14.64
CA ASP A 232 -34.03 15.09 -15.77
C ASP A 232 -35.51 14.71 -15.48
N ARG A 233 -36.22 15.50 -14.66
CA ARG A 233 -37.67 15.33 -14.42
C ARG A 233 -38.49 16.56 -14.74
#